data_AF-A0A147KGL6-F1
#
_entry.id   AF-A0A147KGL6-F1
#
_cell.length_a   1.000
_cell.length_b   1.000
_cell.length_c   1.000
_cell.angle_alpha   90.00
_cell.angle_beta   90.00
_cell.angle_gamma   90.00
#
_symmetry.space_group_name_H-M   'P 1'
#
loop_
_entity.id
_entity.type
_entity.pdbx_description
1 polymer ?
#
loop_
_entity_poly.entity_id
_entity_poly.type
_entity_poly.pdbx_seq_one_letter_code
_entity_poly.pdbx_strand_id
1 'polypeptide(L)' 'MGVIRTEHVEELLRSADAGAVLVVRSGAAEVVPSARLGEPGYRGALQVVSRGELEEQAAGRDPAELARGLDAALSALGG' A
#
# COMPACT_ATOMS: atom_id res chain seq x y z
N MET A 1 14.23 4.41 -8.13
CA MET A 1 13.85 4.39 -6.71
C MET A 1 12.42 3.89 -6.67
N GLY A 2 12.14 2.80 -5.96
CA GLY A 2 10.77 2.28 -5.84
C GLY A 2 9.90 3.25 -5.05
N VAL A 3 8.65 3.40 -5.48
CA VAL A 3 7.61 4.18 -4.81
C VAL A 3 7.14 3.42 -3.57
N ILE A 4 7.08 2.09 -3.63
CA ILE A 4 6.70 1.22 -2.52
C ILE A 4 7.95 0.60 -1.89
N ARG A 5 7.96 0.52 -0.56
CA ARG A 5 9.10 0.06 0.25
C ARG A 5 8.61 -0.81 1.38
N THR A 6 9.54 -1.59 1.94
CA THR A 6 9.28 -2.45 3.12
C THR A 6 8.67 -1.64 4.26
N GLU A 7 9.15 -0.42 4.46
CA GLU A 7 8.67 0.54 5.47
C GLU A 7 7.14 0.73 5.40
N HIS A 8 6.60 0.88 4.19
CA HIS A 8 5.16 1.07 3.95
C HIS A 8 4.36 -0.21 4.18
N VAL A 9 4.94 -1.38 3.86
CA VAL A 9 4.33 -2.69 4.12
C VAL A 9 4.23 -2.95 5.62
N GLU A 10 5.32 -2.71 6.35
CA GLU A 10 5.35 -2.84 7.81
C GLU A 10 4.42 -1.83 8.50
N GLU A 11 4.34 -0.61 7.99
CA GLU A 11 3.41 0.41 8.48
C GLU A 11 1.95 -0.01 8.27
N LEU A 12 1.62 -0.56 7.10
CA LEU A 12 0.27 -1.05 6.81
C LEU A 12 -0.12 -2.21 7.74
N LEU A 13 0.80 -3.15 7.97
CA LEU A 13 0.61 -4.28 8.90
C LEU A 13 0.53 -3.83 10.37
N ARG A 14 1.29 -2.79 10.76
CA ARG A 14 1.28 -2.23 12.12
C ARG A 14 0.08 -1.31 12.38
N SER A 15 -0.61 -0.85 11.32
CA SER A 15 -1.79 0.00 11.47
C SER A 15 -2.78 -0.64 12.45
N ALA A 16 -3.61 0.16 13.13
CA ALA A 16 -4.68 -0.38 13.98
C ALA A 16 -5.98 -0.61 13.19
N ASP A 17 -6.13 0.06 12.05
CA ASP A 17 -7.30 -0.03 11.19
C ASP A 17 -7.17 -1.27 10.31
N ALA A 18 -8.09 -2.23 10.48
CA ALA A 18 -8.16 -3.42 9.62
C ALA A 18 -8.48 -3.05 8.16
N GLY A 19 -9.13 -1.90 7.96
CA GLY A 19 -9.43 -1.33 6.65
C GLY A 19 -8.36 -0.40 6.09
N ALA A 20 -7.18 -0.28 6.71
CA ALA A 20 -6.13 0.58 6.16
C ALA A 20 -5.75 0.14 4.74
N VAL A 21 -5.38 1.08 3.89
CA VAL A 21 -5.06 0.82 2.48
C VAL A 21 -3.78 1.56 2.12
N LEU A 22 -2.89 0.88 1.40
CA LEU A 22 -1.72 1.49 0.80
C LEU A 22 -2.15 2.15 -0.52
N VAL A 23 -1.98 3.47 -0.59
CA VAL A 23 -2.31 4.26 -1.78
C VAL A 23 -1.07 4.91 -2.35
N VAL A 24 -1.07 5.17 -3.66
CA VAL A 24 -0.03 5.92 -4.34
C VAL A 24 -0.62 7.18 -4.93
N ARG A 25 0.00 8.31 -4.62
CA ARG A 25 -0.37 9.64 -5.11
C ARG A 25 0.87 10.40 -5.52
N SER A 26 0.87 10.97 -6.73
CA SER A 26 1.98 11.78 -7.25
C SER A 26 3.35 11.09 -7.16
N GLY A 27 3.40 9.76 -7.29
CA GLY A 27 4.63 8.97 -7.18
C GLY A 27 5.13 8.73 -5.75
N ALA A 28 4.31 8.98 -4.73
CA ALA A 28 4.58 8.64 -3.34
C ALA A 28 3.55 7.63 -2.81
N ALA A 29 4.03 6.56 -2.17
CA ALA A 29 3.18 5.62 -1.45
C ALA A 29 2.90 6.13 -0.03
N GLU A 30 1.65 5.98 0.43
CA GLU A 30 1.22 6.37 1.78
C GLU A 30 0.19 5.36 2.28
N VAL A 31 0.26 5.03 3.58
CA VAL A 31 -0.75 4.20 4.25
C VAL A 31 -1.85 5.10 4.79
N VAL A 32 -3.08 4.84 4.36
CA VAL A 32 -4.23 5.67 4.69
C VAL A 32 -5.32 4.80 5.31
N PRO A 33 -5.88 5.19 6.47
CA PRO A 33 -7.01 4.48 7.06
C PRO A 33 -8.24 4.57 6.14
N SER A 34 -9.07 3.53 6.15
CA SER A 34 -10.30 3.46 5.34
C SER A 34 -11.19 4.71 5.47
N ALA A 35 -11.28 5.26 6.67
CA ALA A 35 -12.05 6.47 6.97
C ALA A 35 -11.53 7.73 6.25
N ARG A 36 -10.24 7.80 5.90
CA ARG A 36 -9.65 8.95 5.19
C ARG A 36 -9.66 8.82 3.67
N LEU A 37 -9.85 7.61 3.12
CA LEU A 37 -9.98 7.42 1.67
C LEU A 37 -11.11 8.25 1.04
N GLY A 38 -12.15 8.56 1.81
CA GLY A 38 -13.26 9.42 1.38
C GLY A 38 -12.91 10.91 1.32
N GLU A 39 -11.76 11.34 1.85
CA GLU A 39 -11.37 12.74 1.84
C GLU A 39 -10.99 13.20 0.42
N PRO A 40 -11.28 14.47 0.06
CA PRO A 40 -11.00 15.00 -1.26
C PRO A 40 -9.51 14.94 -1.64
N GLY A 41 -8.60 14.87 -0.66
CA GLY A 41 -7.16 14.71 -0.89
C GLY A 41 -6.75 13.36 -1.48
N TYR A 42 -7.59 12.32 -1.32
CA TYR A 42 -7.35 10.97 -1.83
C TYR A 42 -8.23 10.62 -3.02
N ARG A 43 -9.09 11.54 -3.49
CA ARG A 43 -9.78 11.40 -4.77
C ARG A 43 -8.74 11.36 -5.90
N GLY A 44 -8.59 10.18 -6.51
CA GLY A 44 -7.61 9.93 -7.57
C GLY A 44 -6.30 9.31 -7.10
N ALA A 45 -6.17 8.98 -5.81
CA ALA A 45 -5.08 8.12 -5.35
C ALA A 45 -5.30 6.69 -5.89
N LEU A 46 -4.23 6.07 -6.38
CA LEU A 46 -4.28 4.68 -6.83
C LEU A 46 -4.20 3.78 -5.60
N GLN A 47 -5.25 3.01 -5.34
CA GLN A 47 -5.21 1.99 -4.29
C GLN A 47 -4.41 0.80 -4.79
N VAL A 48 -3.39 0.42 -4.03
CA VAL A 48 -2.50 -0.69 -4.40
C VAL A 48 -2.94 -1.97 -3.71
N VAL A 49 -3.07 -1.94 -2.38
CA VAL A 49 -3.45 -3.10 -1.57
C VAL A 49 -4.07 -2.65 -0.25
N SER A 50 -5.06 -3.40 0.24
CA SER A 50 -5.62 -3.20 1.59
C SER A 50 -4.81 -3.97 2.63
N ARG A 51 -4.95 -3.61 3.90
CA ARG A 51 -4.28 -4.33 4.98
C ARG A 51 -4.73 -5.79 5.04
N GLY A 52 -6.02 -6.07 4.94
CA GLY A 52 -6.52 -7.45 4.97
C GLY A 52 -5.89 -8.31 3.88
N GLU A 53 -5.86 -7.79 2.64
CA GLU A 53 -5.20 -8.50 1.54
C GLU A 53 -3.68 -8.60 1.73
N LEU A 54 -3.05 -7.58 2.31
CA LEU A 54 -1.62 -7.63 2.62
C LEU A 54 -1.32 -8.65 3.71
N GLU A 55 -2.16 -8.79 4.74
CA GLU A 55 -2.01 -9.80 5.80
C GLU A 55 -2.12 -11.22 5.22
N GLU A 56 -3.06 -11.43 4.29
CA GLU A 56 -3.18 -12.70 3.56
C GLU A 56 -1.95 -12.99 2.68
N GLN A 57 -1.41 -11.98 1.99
CA GLN A 57 -0.20 -12.14 1.18
C GLN A 57 1.08 -12.23 2.01
N ALA A 58 1.11 -11.61 3.18
CA ALA A 58 2.25 -11.62 4.10
C ALA A 58 2.36 -12.93 4.89
N ALA A 59 1.31 -13.76 4.92
CA ALA A 59 1.31 -15.07 5.55
C ALA A 59 2.38 -15.98 4.92
N GLY A 60 3.59 -15.96 5.49
CA GLY A 60 4.74 -16.75 5.05
C GLY A 60 5.66 -16.08 4.02
N ARG A 61 5.56 -14.75 3.80
CA ARG A 61 6.45 -14.01 2.90
C ARG A 61 7.19 -12.88 3.61
N ASP A 62 8.40 -12.60 3.15
CA ASP A 62 9.18 -11.47 3.62
C ASP A 62 8.54 -10.13 3.18
N PRO A 63 8.40 -9.13 4.07
CA PRO A 63 7.80 -7.84 3.73
C PRO A 63 8.61 -7.08 2.66
N ALA A 64 9.91 -7.36 2.55
CA ALA A 64 10.75 -6.81 1.49
C ALA A 64 10.42 -7.38 0.11
N GLU A 65 10.06 -8.67 0.02
CA GLU A 65 9.61 -9.27 -1.23
C GLU A 65 8.24 -8.74 -1.64
N LEU A 66 7.32 -8.60 -0.68
CA LEU A 66 6.00 -7.99 -0.90
C LEU A 66 6.15 -6.57 -1.44
N ALA A 67 7.00 -5.75 -0.80
CA ALA A 67 7.25 -4.38 -1.25
C ALA A 67 7.76 -4.33 -2.70
N ARG A 68 8.71 -5.19 -3.07
CA ARG A 68 9.23 -5.27 -4.44
C ARG A 68 8.15 -5.72 -5.43
N GLY A 69 7.33 -6.70 -5.05
CA GLY A 69 6.22 -7.18 -5.88
C GLY A 69 5.17 -6.10 -6.13
N LEU A 70 4.80 -5.37 -5.07
CA LEU A 70 3.86 -4.25 -5.15
C LEU A 70 4.43 -3.09 -5.98
N ASP A 71 5.71 -2.76 -5.82
CA ASP A 71 6.40 -1.72 -6.61
C ASP A 71 6.44 -2.09 -8.10
N ALA A 72 6.72 -3.35 -8.42
CA ALA A 72 6.70 -3.84 -9.80
C ALA A 72 5.29 -3.82 -10.40
N ALA A 73 4.27 -4.23 -9.64
CA ALA A 73 2.88 -4.19 -10.07
C ALA A 73 2.40 -2.74 -10.29
N LEU A 74 2.78 -1.82 -9.40
CA LEU A 74 2.52 -0.39 -9.54
C LEU A 74 3.16 0.18 -10.82
N SER A 75 4.42 -0.17 -11.08
CA SER A 75 5.14 0.25 -12.28
C SER A 75 4.46 -0.28 -13.56
N ALA A 76 3.88 -1.49 -13.51
CA ALA A 76 3.09 -2.04 -14.61
C ALA A 76 1.72 -1.36 -14.80
N LEU A 77 1.14 -0.81 -13.73
CA LEU A 77 -0.15 -0.10 -13.75
C LEU A 77 -0.03 1.38 -14.13
N GLY A 78 1.11 2.01 -13.84
CA GLY A 78 1.39 3.44 -14.08
C GLY A 78 2.23 3.73 -15.32
N GLY A 79 2.33 2.77 -16.25
CA GLY A 79 3.05 2.90 -17.53
C GLY A 79 2.31 3.72 -18.58
#